data_AF-A0A1F4W487-F1
#
_entry.id   AF-A0A1F4W487-F1
#
_cell.length_a   1.000
_cell.length_b   1.000
_cell.length_c   1.000
_cell.angle_alpha   90.00
_cell.angle_beta   90.00
_cell.angle_gamma   90.00
#
_symmetry.space_group_name_H-M   'P 1'
#
loop_
_entity.id
_entity.type
_entity.pdbx_description
1 polymer ?
#
loop_
_entity_poly.entity_id
_entity_poly.type
_entity_poly.pdbx_seq_one_letter_code
_entity_poly.pdbx_strand_id
1 'polypeptide(L)' 'MGLQIDTITEQENTKILKILAEILKKMGVDVTHDPELKQMLEPLNQEEIERQLENQLKRK' A
#
# COMPACT_ATOMS: atom_id res chain seq x y z
N MET A 1 -8.03 17.65 -1.37
CA MET A 1 -9.10 16.64 -1.51
C MET A 1 -8.63 15.39 -2.24
N GLY A 2 -8.06 15.46 -3.46
CA GLY A 2 -7.56 14.27 -4.18
C GLY A 2 -6.61 13.39 -3.35
N LEU A 3 -5.57 13.97 -2.76
CA LEU A 3 -4.54 13.23 -2.01
C LEU A 3 -5.04 12.47 -0.78
N GLN A 4 -6.04 13.01 -0.08
CA GLN A 4 -6.65 12.31 1.06
C GLN A 4 -7.47 11.12 0.58
N ILE A 5 -8.17 11.27 -0.54
CA ILE A 5 -8.90 10.18 -1.18
C ILE A 5 -7.92 9.10 -1.62
N ASP A 6 -6.83 9.48 -2.30
CA ASP A 6 -5.80 8.54 -2.76
C ASP A 6 -5.17 7.78 -1.59
N THR A 7 -4.87 8.48 -0.49
CA THR A 7 -4.32 7.89 0.75
C THR A 7 -5.28 6.87 1.37
N ILE A 8 -6.57 7.22 1.46
CA ILE A 8 -7.60 6.32 1.99
C ILE A 8 -7.76 5.11 1.07
N THR A 9 -7.82 5.33 -0.24
CA THR A 9 -7.92 4.26 -1.24
C THR A 9 -6.75 3.30 -1.12
N GLU A 10 -5.52 3.79 -1.00
CA GLU A 10 -4.35 2.93 -0.88
C GLU A 10 -4.34 2.12 0.43
N GLN A 11 -4.80 2.72 1.54
CA GLN A 11 -5.01 1.98 2.79
C GLN A 11 -6.04 0.86 2.65
N GLU A 12 -7.16 1.10 1.96
CA GLU A 12 -8.18 0.07 1.73
C GLU A 12 -7.67 -1.02 0.77
N ASN A 13 -6.93 -0.66 -0.28
CA ASN A 13 -6.27 -1.62 -1.16
C ASN A 13 -5.32 -2.54 -0.38
N THR A 14 -4.48 -1.97 0.47
CA THR A 14 -3.56 -2.71 1.35
C THR A 14 -4.31 -3.71 2.24
N LYS A 15 -5.45 -3.30 2.83
CA LYS A 15 -6.28 -4.18 3.67
C LYS A 15 -6.86 -5.35 2.87
N ILE A 16 -7.38 -5.08 1.67
CA ILE A 16 -7.93 -6.12 0.79
C ILE A 16 -6.85 -7.12 0.39
N LEU A 17 -5.65 -6.64 0.03
CA LEU A 17 -4.53 -7.51 -0.33
C LEU A 17 -4.10 -8.40 0.84
N LYS A 18 -4.11 -7.89 2.09
CA LYS A 18 -3.86 -8.71 3.28
C LYS A 18 -4.87 -9.83 3.44
N ILE A 19 -6.15 -9.54 3.24
CA ILE A 19 -7.22 -10.55 3.32
C ILE A 19 -7.02 -11.60 2.23
N LEU A 20 -6.75 -11.19 0.99
CA LEU A 20 -6.51 -12.10 -0.14
C LEU A 20 -5.29 -12.99 0.09
N ALA A 21 -4.18 -12.43 0.59
CA ALA A 21 -2.98 -13.21 0.92
C ALA A 21 -3.27 -14.29 1.98
N GLU A 22 -4.06 -13.98 3.01
CA GLU A 22 -4.48 -14.96 4.02
C GLU A 22 -5.42 -16.03 3.46
N ILE A 23 -6.31 -15.68 2.52
CA ILE A 23 -7.15 -16.67 1.81
C ILE A 23 -6.29 -17.62 0.98
N LEU A 24 -5.37 -17.08 0.18
CA LEU A 24 -4.46 -17.86 -0.66
C LEU A 24 -3.61 -18.81 0.18
N LYS A 25 -3.06 -18.33 1.30
CA LYS A 25 -2.35 -19.15 2.28
C LYS A 25 -3.19 -20.32 2.79
N LYS A 26 -4.46 -20.09 3.13
CA LYS A 26 -5.41 -21.16 3.54
C LYS A 26 -5.72 -22.15 2.42
N MET A 27 -5.62 -21.73 1.17
CA MET A 27 -5.76 -22.59 -0.01
C MET A 27 -4.46 -23.33 -0.37
N GLY A 28 -3.39 -23.14 0.40
CA GLY A 28 -2.08 -23.76 0.14
C GLY A 28 -1.24 -23.05 -0.92
N VAL A 29 -1.61 -21.82 -1.30
CA VAL A 29 -0.85 -20.99 -2.23
C VAL A 29 0.05 -20.04 -1.45
N ASP A 30 1.36 -20.19 -1.62
CA ASP A 30 2.36 -19.30 -1.02
C ASP A 30 2.66 -18.12 -1.96
N VAL A 31 2.36 -16.91 -1.51
CA VAL A 31 2.62 -15.65 -2.24
C VAL A 31 3.71 -14.80 -1.59
N THR A 32 4.37 -15.31 -0.54
CA THR A 32 5.37 -14.54 0.25
C THR A 32 6.67 -14.25 -0.50
N HIS A 33 6.87 -14.93 -1.63
CA HIS A 33 8.04 -14.80 -2.50
C HIS A 33 7.94 -13.63 -3.49
N ASP A 34 6.75 -13.03 -3.64
CA ASP A 34 6.55 -11.88 -4.52
C ASP A 34 7.03 -10.59 -3.82
N PRO A 35 8.12 -9.96 -4.29
CA PRO A 35 8.69 -8.76 -3.67
C PRO A 35 7.80 -7.53 -3.85
N GLU A 36 7.00 -7.46 -4.92
CA GLU A 36 6.06 -6.36 -5.16
C GLU A 36 4.89 -6.48 -4.20
N LEU A 37 4.28 -7.67 -4.09
CA LEU A 37 3.20 -7.91 -3.12
C LEU A 37 3.68 -7.61 -1.70
N LYS A 38 4.90 -8.02 -1.34
CA LYS A 38 5.46 -7.69 -0.03
C LYS A 38 5.48 -6.19 0.24
N GLN A 39 5.87 -5.38 -0.75
CA GLN A 39 5.84 -3.92 -0.63
C GLN A 39 4.41 -3.38 -0.48
N MET A 40 3.46 -3.91 -1.26
CA MET A 40 2.06 -3.49 -1.22
C MET A 40 1.34 -3.86 0.10
N LEU A 41 1.86 -4.83 0.85
CA LEU A 41 1.32 -5.23 2.15
C LEU A 41 1.87 -4.40 3.31
N GLU A 42 2.92 -3.61 3.09
CA GLU A 42 3.44 -2.70 4.11
C GLU A 42 2.39 -1.63 4.45
N PRO A 43 2.28 -1.23 5.72
CA PRO A 43 1.38 -0.15 6.10
C PRO A 43 1.79 1.16 5.43
N LEU A 44 0.81 1.92 4.98
CA LEU A 44 1.02 3.23 4.40
C LEU A 44 1.67 4.17 5.43
N ASN A 45 2.86 4.70 5.14
CA ASN A 45 3.50 5.72 5.98
C ASN A 45 3.06 7.12 5.53
N GLN A 46 2.14 7.72 6.30
CA GLN A 46 1.57 9.02 5.97
C GLN A 46 2.63 10.15 5.97
N GLU A 47 3.62 10.11 6.87
CA GLU A 47 4.70 11.11 6.90
C GLU A 47 5.58 11.04 5.65
N GLU A 48 5.87 9.83 5.16
CA GLU A 48 6.64 9.62 3.94
C GLU A 48 5.89 10.18 2.73
N ILE A 49 4.58 10.00 2.67
CA ILE A 49 3.72 10.54 1.60
C ILE A 49 3.68 12.06 1.62
N GLU A 50 3.46 12.67 2.80
CA GLU A 50 3.49 14.13 2.96
C GLU A 50 4.85 14.70 2.54
N ARG A 51 5.94 14.02 2.89
CA ARG A 51 7.31 14.43 2.51
C ARG A 51 7.56 14.31 1.01
N GLN A 52 7.11 13.24 0.36
CA GLN A 52 7.20 13.06 -1.08
C GLN A 52 6.39 14.13 -1.82
N LEU A 53 5.23 14.51 -1.29
CA LEU A 53 4.39 15.59 -1.82
C LEU A 53 5.04 16.96 -1.70
N GLU A 54 5.61 17.29 -0.54
CA GLU A 54 6.39 18.53 -0.38
C GLU A 54 7.52 18.64 -1.40
N ASN A 55 8.23 17.52 -1.63
CA ASN A 55 9.32 17.48 -2.60
C ASN A 55 8.84 17.69 -4.04
N GLN A 56 7.64 17.20 -4.39
CA GLN A 56 7.02 17.46 -5.69
C GLN A 56 6.59 18.92 -5.85
N LEU A 57 6.06 19.54 -4.79
CA LEU A 57 5.68 20.96 -4.79
C LEU A 57 6.88 21.90 -4.89
N LYS A 58 8.00 21.57 -4.23
CA LYS A 58 9.26 22.35 -4.28
C LYS A 58 10.02 22.23 -5.61
N ARG A 59 9.69 21.24 -6.44
CA ARG A 59 10.28 21.02 -7.77
C ARG A 59 9.51 21.69 -8.91
N LYS A 60 8.42 22.40 -8.61
CA LYS A 60 7.73 23.35 -9.51
C LYS A 60 8.16 24.77 -9.21
#